data_AF-A0A914VGY9-F1
#
_entry.id   AF-A0A914VGY9-F1
#
_cell.length_a   1.000
_cell.length_b   1.000
_cell.length_c   1.000
_cell.angle_alpha   90.00
_cell.angle_beta   90.00
_cell.angle_gamma   90.00
#
_symmetry.space_group_name_H-M   'P 1'
#
loop_
_entity.id
_entity.type
_entity.pdbx_description
1 polymer ?
#
loop_
_entity_poly.entity_id
_entity_poly.type
_entity_poly.pdbx_seq_one_letter_code
_entity_poly.pdbx_strand_id
1 'polypeptide(L)'
;AICSGIALEDDSLMAFAKTTLMASQWTDERTTLSDNIRFLIKQCTDYLLEKLFVNREDGVFSATQLGTAALVSALGAEDSLAVFADLSQAQRSLSLDNELHMLYLVSSAISFYR
;
A
#
# COMPACT_ATOMS: atom_id res chain seq x y z
N ALA A 1 10.31 5.25 1.49
CA ALA A 1 10.52 6.71 1.43
C ALA A 1 9.24 7.46 1.75
N ILE A 2 8.17 7.26 0.97
CA ILE A 2 6.86 7.90 1.24
C ILE A 2 6.22 7.34 2.52
N CYS A 3 6.06 6.01 2.62
CA CYS A 3 5.46 5.38 3.81
C CYS A 3 6.24 5.61 5.12
N SER A 4 7.53 5.90 5.01
CA SER A 4 8.40 6.21 6.15
C SER A 4 8.43 7.70 6.50
N GLY A 5 7.75 8.56 5.73
CA GLY A 5 7.71 10.01 5.94
C GLY A 5 8.98 10.77 5.55
N ILE A 6 9.89 10.16 4.78
CA ILE A 6 11.20 10.74 4.43
C ILE A 6 11.09 11.66 3.21
N ALA A 7 10.26 11.28 2.24
CA ALA A 7 10.03 12.06 1.02
C ALA A 7 8.53 12.13 0.76
N LEU A 8 7.98 13.33 0.85
CA LEU A 8 6.55 13.61 0.72
C LEU A 8 6.23 14.39 -0.56
N GLU A 9 7.23 14.97 -1.21
CA GLU A 9 7.08 15.75 -2.46
C GLU A 9 7.90 15.10 -3.58
N ASP A 10 7.51 15.33 -4.83
CA ASP A 10 8.20 14.81 -6.01
C ASP A 10 9.68 15.27 -6.05
N ASP A 11 9.97 16.52 -5.68
CA ASP A 11 11.34 17.05 -5.62
C ASP A 11 12.17 16.39 -4.52
N SER A 12 11.57 16.16 -3.35
CA SER A 12 12.20 15.43 -2.24
C SER A 12 12.49 13.98 -2.60
N LEU A 13 11.61 13.34 -3.38
CA LEU A 13 11.78 11.98 -3.87
C LEU A 13 12.95 11.89 -4.88
N MET A 14 13.08 12.89 -5.75
CA MET A 14 14.23 13.03 -6.65
C MET A 14 15.54 13.30 -5.90
N ALA A 15 15.51 14.12 -4.85
CA ALA A 15 16.66 14.34 -3.98
C ALA A 15 17.08 13.05 -3.26
N PHE A 16 16.12 12.27 -2.78
CA PHE A 16 16.39 10.95 -2.19
C PHE A 16 16.98 9.99 -3.21
N ALA A 17 16.45 9.93 -4.44
CA ALA A 17 16.99 9.10 -5.51
C ALA A 17 18.47 9.44 -5.81
N LYS A 18 18.83 10.73 -5.79
CA LYS A 18 20.22 11.21 -5.95
C LYS A 18 21.19 10.71 -4.87
N THR A 19 20.69 10.30 -3.71
CA THR A 19 21.53 9.74 -2.63
C THR A 19 21.77 8.24 -2.76
N THR A 20 21.09 7.57 -3.67
CA THR A 20 21.23 6.13 -3.87
C THR A 20 22.53 5.79 -4.60
N LEU A 21 23.05 4.56 -4.41
CA LEU A 21 24.22 4.09 -5.17
C LEU A 21 24.00 4.12 -6.68
N MET A 22 22.76 3.93 -7.15
CA MET A 22 22.43 4.09 -8.57
C MET A 22 22.71 5.49 -9.08
N ALA A 23 22.59 6.50 -8.22
CA ALA A 23 22.93 7.87 -8.56
C ALA A 23 24.42 8.15 -8.68
N SER A 24 25.30 7.35 -8.06
CA SER A 24 26.73 7.51 -8.26
C SER A 24 27.18 7.06 -9.66
N GLN A 25 26.37 6.27 -10.36
CA GLN A 25 26.62 5.87 -11.75
C GLN A 25 26.16 6.92 -12.75
N TRP A 26 25.58 8.05 -12.30
CA TRP A 26 25.16 9.15 -13.15
C TRP A 26 26.39 9.99 -13.56
N THR A 27 27.17 9.49 -14.51
CA THR A 27 28.21 10.26 -15.19
C THR A 27 27.60 11.18 -16.27
N ASP A 28 28.41 12.10 -16.79
CA ASP A 28 28.09 13.39 -17.45
C ASP A 28 27.13 13.41 -18.68
N GLU A 29 26.44 12.32 -19.04
CA GLU A 29 25.40 12.26 -20.09
C GLU A 29 24.03 12.79 -19.59
N ARG A 30 24.09 14.00 -19.01
CA ARG A 30 23.30 14.51 -17.87
C ARG A 30 21.78 14.70 -18.02
N THR A 31 21.18 14.60 -19.21
CA THR A 31 19.73 14.86 -19.35
C THR A 31 18.92 13.58 -19.47
N THR A 32 19.34 12.64 -20.32
CA THR A 32 18.54 11.46 -20.64
C THR A 32 18.39 10.49 -19.46
N LEU A 33 19.47 10.24 -18.71
CA LEU A 33 19.43 9.35 -17.55
C LEU A 33 18.60 9.93 -16.40
N SER A 34 18.73 11.24 -16.14
CA SER A 34 17.91 11.91 -15.11
C SER A 34 16.43 11.90 -15.49
N ASP A 35 16.10 12.05 -16.78
CA ASP A 35 14.73 12.03 -17.25
C ASP A 35 14.13 10.62 -17.22
N ASN A 36 14.92 9.58 -17.55
CA ASN A 36 14.50 8.18 -17.43
C ASN A 36 14.18 7.81 -15.97
N ILE A 37 14.97 8.28 -15.02
CA ILE A 37 14.75 8.00 -13.59
C ILE A 37 13.56 8.78 -13.07
N ARG A 38 13.37 10.03 -13.50
CA ARG A 38 12.15 10.79 -13.18
C ARG A 38 10.91 10.07 -13.73
N PHE A 39 10.99 9.54 -14.95
CA PHE A 39 9.92 8.75 -15.54
C PHE A 39 9.64 7.46 -14.74
N LEU A 40 10.70 6.72 -14.36
CA LEU A 40 10.56 5.50 -13.56
C LEU A 40 9.95 5.80 -12.18
N ILE A 41 10.43 6.82 -11.50
CA ILE A 41 9.89 7.26 -10.22
C ILE A 41 8.41 7.58 -10.40
N LYS A 42 8.04 8.38 -11.40
CA LYS A 42 6.65 8.71 -11.68
C LYS A 42 5.80 7.46 -11.94
N GLN A 43 6.28 6.52 -12.75
CA GLN A 43 5.58 5.27 -13.02
C GLN A 43 5.37 4.43 -11.76
N CYS A 44 6.38 4.34 -10.89
CA CYS A 44 6.25 3.67 -9.59
C CYS A 44 5.26 4.39 -8.69
N THR A 45 5.28 5.72 -8.64
CA THR A 45 4.36 6.51 -7.83
C THR A 45 2.92 6.38 -8.33
N ASP A 46 2.71 6.39 -9.64
CA ASP A 46 1.41 6.19 -10.27
C ASP A 46 0.86 4.79 -9.96
N TYR A 47 1.71 3.76 -10.01
CA TYR A 47 1.34 2.41 -9.59
C TYR A 47 0.93 2.36 -8.10
N LEU A 48 1.68 3.01 -7.21
CA LEU A 48 1.36 3.04 -5.78
C LEU A 48 0.05 3.78 -5.47
N LEU A 49 -0.27 4.81 -6.26
CA LEU A 49 -1.55 5.53 -6.18
C LEU A 49 -2.71 4.65 -6.68
N GLU A 50 -2.53 3.96 -7.81
CA GLU A 50 -3.55 3.05 -8.36
C GLU A 50 -3.89 1.92 -7.36
N LYS A 51 -2.87 1.38 -6.69
CA LYS A 51 -3.03 0.30 -5.70
C LYS A 51 -3.36 0.79 -4.29
N LEU A 52 -3.63 2.09 -4.10
CA LEU A 52 -4.04 2.70 -2.82
C LEU A 52 -3.02 2.53 -1.68
N PHE A 53 -1.74 2.33 -1.99
CA PHE A 53 -0.66 2.31 -0.97
C PHE A 53 -0.34 3.71 -0.47
N VAL A 54 -0.48 4.70 -1.35
CA VAL A 54 -0.17 6.11 -1.11
C VAL A 54 -1.37 6.92 -1.58
N ASN A 55 -1.62 8.06 -0.93
CA ASN A 55 -2.55 9.08 -1.38
C ASN A 55 -1.76 10.35 -1.75
N ARG A 56 -2.30 11.19 -2.63
CA ARG A 56 -1.69 12.47 -3.03
C ARG A 56 -2.72 13.58 -2.80
N GLU A 57 -2.46 14.44 -1.82
CA GLU A 57 -3.30 15.60 -1.49
C GLU A 57 -2.44 16.87 -1.62
N ASP A 58 -2.92 17.86 -2.38
CA ASP A 58 -2.23 19.15 -2.60
C ASP A 58 -0.75 19.05 -3.02
N GLY A 59 -0.39 18.00 -3.75
CA GLY A 59 0.99 17.74 -4.19
C GLY A 59 1.88 17.04 -3.17
N VAL A 60 1.34 16.72 -1.99
CA VAL A 60 2.00 16.00 -0.90
C VAL A 60 1.52 14.55 -0.87
N PHE A 61 2.46 13.62 -0.83
CA PHE A 61 2.19 12.20 -0.67
C PHE A 61 1.97 11.84 0.79
N SER A 62 0.93 11.07 1.07
CA SER A 62 0.64 10.50 2.39
C SER A 62 0.49 8.98 2.30
N ALA A 63 1.00 8.28 3.30
CA ALA A 63 0.90 6.83 3.37
C ALA A 63 -0.50 6.41 3.81
N THR A 64 -1.10 5.43 3.14
CA THR A 64 -2.35 4.83 3.62
C THR A 64 -2.07 3.80 4.71
N GLN A 65 -3.12 3.31 5.38
CA GLN A 65 -2.97 2.21 6.35
C GLN A 65 -2.40 0.95 5.70
N LEU A 66 -2.81 0.64 4.45
CA LEU A 66 -2.25 -0.47 3.68
C LEU A 66 -0.76 -0.25 3.40
N GLY A 67 -0.38 0.93 2.92
CA GLY A 67 1.03 1.24 2.65
C GLY A 67 1.93 1.25 3.88
N THR A 68 1.38 1.66 5.02
CA THR A 68 2.10 1.64 6.30
C THR A 68 2.23 0.22 6.83
N ALA A 69 1.16 -0.58 6.77
CA ALA A 69 1.19 -1.97 7.17
C ALA A 69 2.15 -2.81 6.32
N ALA A 70 2.17 -2.58 5.00
CA ALA A 70 3.13 -3.21 4.08
C ALA A 70 4.58 -2.89 4.44
N LEU A 71 4.88 -1.62 4.73
CA LEU A 71 6.21 -1.20 5.18
C LEU A 71 6.62 -1.88 6.50
N VAL A 72 5.73 -1.87 7.50
CA VAL A 72 5.99 -2.48 8.82
C VAL A 72 6.14 -3.99 8.72
N SER A 73 5.42 -4.62 7.78
CA SER A 73 5.48 -6.06 7.53
C SER A 73 6.67 -6.46 6.66
N ALA A 74 7.47 -5.49 6.17
CA ALA A 74 8.57 -5.71 5.22
C ALA A 74 8.16 -6.50 3.97
N LEU A 75 6.90 -6.34 3.53
CA LEU A 75 6.34 -7.02 2.37
C LEU A 75 6.50 -6.15 1.11
N GLY A 76 6.70 -6.81 -0.03
CA GLY A 76 6.61 -6.15 -1.34
C GLY A 76 5.17 -5.67 -1.63
N ALA A 77 5.00 -4.77 -2.59
CA ALA A 77 3.68 -4.24 -2.93
C ALA A 77 2.72 -5.34 -3.44
N GLU A 78 3.20 -6.21 -4.33
CA GLU A 78 2.41 -7.33 -4.86
C GLU A 78 2.05 -8.35 -3.76
N ASP A 79 3.03 -8.73 -2.94
CA ASP A 79 2.81 -9.67 -1.83
C ASP A 79 1.81 -9.10 -0.80
N SER A 80 1.93 -7.81 -0.50
CA SER A 80 1.01 -7.11 0.41
C SER A 80 -0.42 -7.09 -0.13
N LEU A 81 -0.61 -6.93 -1.45
CA LEU A 81 -1.93 -6.98 -2.06
C LEU A 81 -2.54 -8.38 -2.00
N ALA A 82 -1.75 -9.42 -2.27
CA ALA A 82 -2.20 -10.80 -2.15
C ALA A 82 -2.63 -11.12 -0.72
N VAL A 83 -1.79 -10.81 0.26
CA VAL A 83 -2.10 -11.00 1.69
C VAL A 83 -3.32 -10.20 2.11
N PHE A 84 -3.45 -8.95 1.65
CA PHE A 84 -4.61 -8.12 1.96
C PHE A 84 -5.91 -8.69 1.37
N ALA A 85 -5.88 -9.24 0.16
CA ALA A 85 -7.03 -9.88 -0.46
C ALA A 85 -7.44 -11.14 0.30
N ASP A 86 -6.49 -12.00 0.64
CA ASP A 86 -6.72 -13.22 1.42
C ASP A 86 -7.30 -12.89 2.81
N LEU A 87 -6.73 -11.89 3.49
CA LEU A 87 -7.19 -11.46 4.81
C LEU A 87 -8.60 -10.85 4.73
N SER A 88 -8.87 -10.05 3.70
CA SER A 88 -10.20 -9.46 3.47
C SER A 88 -11.26 -10.53 3.19
N GLN A 89 -10.90 -11.58 2.46
CA GLN A 89 -11.79 -12.72 2.21
C GLN A 89 -12.04 -13.52 3.50
N ALA A 90 -10.98 -13.81 4.26
CA ALA A 90 -11.08 -14.52 5.54
C ALA A 90 -11.97 -13.76 6.53
N GLN A 91 -11.79 -12.44 6.67
CA GLN A 91 -12.62 -11.60 7.54
C GLN A 91 -14.12 -11.68 7.20
N ARG A 92 -14.46 -11.67 5.90
CA ARG A 92 -15.85 -11.85 5.45
C ARG A 92 -16.40 -13.22 5.81
N SER A 93 -15.60 -14.28 5.62
CA SER A 93 -16.04 -15.64 6.00
C SER A 93 -16.29 -15.78 7.51
N LEU A 94 -15.47 -15.14 8.34
CA LEU A 94 -15.64 -15.14 9.80
C LEU A 94 -16.88 -14.36 10.23
N SER A 95 -17.18 -13.22 9.61
CA SER A 95 -18.41 -12.48 9.91
C SER A 95 -19.65 -13.28 9.52
N LEU A 96 -19.63 -13.96 8.37
CA LEU A 96 -20.70 -14.85 7.92
C LEU A 96 -20.91 -16.04 8.89
N ASP A 97 -19.83 -16.68 9.35
CA ASP A 97 -19.92 -17.79 10.31
C ASP A 97 -20.49 -17.33 11.65
N ASN A 98 -20.08 -16.15 12.12
CA ASN A 98 -20.60 -15.58 13.37
C ASN A 98 -22.08 -15.18 13.27
N GLU A 99 -22.52 -14.63 12.13
CA GLU A 99 -23.94 -14.35 11.86
C GLU A 99 -24.77 -15.63 11.85
N LEU A 100 -24.27 -16.70 11.22
CA LEU A 100 -24.92 -18.01 11.21
C LEU A 100 -25.03 -18.61 12.62
N HIS A 101 -23.94 -18.54 13.40
CA HIS A 101 -23.91 -19.06 14.77
C HIS A 101 -24.90 -18.32 15.68
N MET A 102 -25.00 -16.99 15.56
CA MET A 102 -26.00 -16.19 16.28
C MET A 102 -27.44 -16.53 15.85
N LEU A 103 -27.72 -16.67 14.56
CA LEU A 103 -29.05 -17.05 14.07
C LEU A 103 -29.47 -18.44 14.56
N TYR A 104 -28.54 -19.39 14.62
CA TYR A 104 -28.82 -20.74 15.13
C TYR A 104 -29.20 -20.70 16.61
N LEU A 105 -28.45 -19.95 17.43
CA LEU A 105 -28.72 -19.81 18.86
C LEU A 105 -30.12 -19.25 19.15
N VAL A 106 -30.55 -18.26 18.36
CA VAL A 106 -31.88 -17.64 18.50
C VAL A 106 -33.00 -18.60 18.05
N SER A 107 -32.78 -19.37 16.99
CA SER A 107 -33.76 -20.33 16.49
C SER A 107 -33.98 -21.50 17.46
N SER A 108 -32.92 -22.03 18.08
CA SER A 108 -33.02 -23.06 19.11
C SER A 108 -33.72 -22.55 20.38
N ALA A 109 -33.45 -21.31 20.78
CA ALA A 109 -34.09 -20.71 21.96
C ALA A 109 -35.59 -20.44 21.74
N ILE A 110 -36.00 -20.01 20.54
CA ILE A 110 -37.41 -19.78 20.20
C ILE A 110 -38.20 -21.09 20.11
N SER A 111 -37.60 -22.17 19.58
CA SER A 111 -38.24 -23.49 19.54
C SER A 111 -38.41 -24.12 20.93
N PHE A 112 -37.65 -23.68 21.94
CA PHE A 112 -37.76 -24.18 23.31
C PHE A 112 -38.82 -23.43 24.14
N TYR A 113 -39.27 -22.25 23.67
CA TYR A 113 -40.27 -21.41 24.32
C TYR A 113 -41.71 -21.60 23.78
N ARG A 114 -41.93 -22.63 22.95
CA ARG A 114 -43.22 -23.00 22.37
C ARG A 114 -43.54 -24.45 22.69
#